data_AF-A0A946FU34-F1
#
_entry.id   AF-A0A946FU34-F1
#
_cell.length_a   1.000
_cell.length_b   1.000
_cell.length_c   1.000
_cell.angle_alpha   90.00
_cell.angle_beta   90.00
_cell.angle_gamma   90.00
#
_symmetry.space_group_name_H-M   'P 1'
#
loop_
_entity.id
_entity.type
_entity.pdbx_description
1 polymer ?
#
loop_
_entity_poly.entity_id
_entity_poly.type
_entity_poly.pdbx_seq_one_letter_code
_entity_poly.pdbx_strand_id
1 'polypeptide(L)'
;MNEFFEDIDNMDSAFSQYKSECQGCDMFLPVNDLGLCEDCAGKLDRDMIRKRDWAYSVLTFGCPKDKLEDLRNDIIKKHGKKFELIADDKPKKKKQRNKAPKKGRK
;
A
#
# COMPACT_ATOMS: atom_id res chain seq x y z
N MET A 1 7.55 -47.78 -20.14
CA MET A 1 6.61 -46.72 -20.53
C MET A 1 6.31 -45.88 -19.29
N ASN A 2 7.30 -45.09 -18.86
CA ASN A 2 7.20 -44.12 -17.77
C ASN A 2 7.20 -42.69 -18.33
N GLU A 3 6.78 -42.54 -19.59
CA GLU A 3 6.79 -41.30 -20.38
C GLU A 3 5.52 -40.46 -20.16
N PHE A 4 4.93 -40.51 -18.96
CA PHE A 4 3.68 -39.79 -18.63
C PHE A 4 3.89 -38.69 -17.57
N PHE A 5 5.07 -38.64 -16.94
CA PHE A 5 5.36 -37.69 -15.85
C PHE A 5 6.26 -36.52 -16.27
N GLU A 6 6.71 -36.45 -17.52
CA GLU A 6 7.64 -35.39 -18.00
C GLU A 6 6.92 -34.17 -18.62
N ASP A 7 5.59 -34.18 -18.75
CA ASP A 7 4.84 -33.08 -19.40
C ASP A 7 4.30 -32.01 -18.43
N ILE A 8 4.45 -32.17 -17.11
CA ILE A 8 3.98 -31.17 -16.13
C ILE A 8 4.98 -30.02 -15.94
N ASP A 9 6.28 -30.25 -16.19
CA ASP A 9 7.30 -29.18 -16.13
C ASP A 9 7.22 -28.22 -17.33
N ASN A 10 6.50 -28.59 -18.39
CA ASN A 10 6.22 -27.70 -19.54
C ASN A 10 4.87 -26.96 -19.42
N MET A 11 4.30 -26.89 -18.20
CA MET A 11 3.18 -26.00 -17.88
C MET A 11 3.61 -24.81 -17.00
N ASP A 12 4.91 -24.63 -16.74
CA ASP A 12 5.40 -23.47 -16.00
C ASP A 12 5.48 -22.20 -16.89
N SER A 13 5.41 -22.36 -18.21
CA SER A 13 5.56 -21.26 -19.19
C SER A 13 4.25 -20.53 -19.57
N ALA A 14 3.11 -20.93 -18.99
CA ALA A 14 1.80 -20.35 -19.30
C ALA A 14 1.30 -19.31 -18.27
N PHE A 15 1.93 -19.21 -17.09
CA PHE A 15 1.75 -18.05 -16.21
C PHE A 15 2.76 -16.99 -16.60
N SER A 16 2.55 -16.38 -17.77
CA SER A 16 3.26 -15.16 -18.14
C SER A 16 2.96 -14.13 -17.05
N GLN A 17 3.86 -14.01 -16.06
CA GLN A 17 3.80 -12.98 -15.04
C GLN A 17 3.83 -11.66 -15.79
N TYR A 18 2.65 -11.08 -16.02
CA TYR A 18 2.51 -9.89 -16.83
C TYR A 18 3.34 -8.78 -16.16
N LYS A 19 4.42 -8.39 -16.83
CA LYS A 19 5.26 -7.30 -16.37
C LYS A 19 4.58 -6.01 -16.76
N SER A 20 4.33 -5.15 -15.78
CA SER A 20 3.80 -3.82 -16.01
C SER A 20 4.58 -2.79 -15.18
N GLU A 21 4.31 -1.52 -15.45
CA GLU A 21 4.96 -0.41 -14.76
C GLU A 21 4.43 -0.30 -13.32
N CYS A 22 5.32 -0.49 -12.34
CA CYS A 22 4.99 -0.35 -10.93
C CYS A 22 4.69 1.11 -10.58
N GLN A 23 3.51 1.39 -10.05
CA GLN A 23 3.08 2.75 -9.67
C GLN A 23 3.88 3.38 -8.51
N GLY A 24 4.71 2.58 -7.81
CA GLY A 24 5.52 3.06 -6.68
C GLY A 24 6.97 3.36 -7.01
N CYS A 25 7.53 2.74 -8.05
CA CYS A 25 8.94 2.87 -8.41
C CYS A 25 9.20 3.01 -9.91
N ASP A 26 8.14 3.09 -10.72
CA ASP A 26 8.16 3.31 -12.18
C ASP A 26 9.00 2.28 -12.96
N MET A 27 9.26 1.11 -12.36
CA MET A 27 9.99 0.02 -12.99
C MET A 27 9.04 -1.03 -13.58
N PHE A 28 9.37 -1.57 -14.75
CA PHE A 28 8.66 -2.68 -15.37
C PHE A 28 9.00 -4.00 -14.70
N LEU A 29 8.13 -4.42 -13.78
CA LEU A 29 8.31 -5.59 -12.93
C LEU A 29 7.01 -6.43 -12.95
N PRO A 30 7.06 -7.70 -12.52
CA PRO A 30 5.81 -8.41 -12.20
C PRO A 30 5.08 -7.61 -11.11
N VAL A 31 3.87 -7.16 -11.44
CA VAL A 31 3.03 -6.40 -10.51
C VAL A 31 1.88 -7.26 -10.01
N ASN A 32 1.35 -6.92 -8.85
CA ASN A 32 0.09 -7.46 -8.35
C ASN A 32 -1.13 -6.73 -8.96
N ASP A 33 -2.33 -7.11 -8.54
CA ASP A 33 -3.60 -6.50 -8.97
C ASP A 33 -3.71 -4.99 -8.67
N LEU A 34 -2.87 -4.47 -7.77
CA LEU A 34 -2.78 -3.04 -7.46
C LEU A 34 -1.77 -2.29 -8.34
N GLY A 35 -1.11 -2.97 -9.29
CA GLY A 35 -0.07 -2.37 -10.13
C GLY A 35 1.22 -2.06 -9.35
N LEU A 36 1.49 -2.80 -8.26
CA LEU A 36 2.70 -2.64 -7.45
C LEU A 36 3.57 -3.89 -7.53
N CYS A 37 4.88 -3.70 -7.61
CA CYS A 37 5.83 -4.78 -7.37
C CYS A 37 5.79 -5.22 -5.90
N GLU A 38 6.33 -6.40 -5.61
CA GLU A 38 6.33 -6.99 -4.25
C GLU A 38 6.94 -6.04 -3.20
N ASP A 39 8.04 -5.37 -3.52
CA ASP A 39 8.66 -4.36 -2.63
C ASP A 39 7.72 -3.19 -2.33
N CYS A 40 7.06 -2.65 -3.36
CA CYS A 40 6.14 -1.52 -3.21
C CYS A 40 4.85 -1.92 -2.50
N ALA A 41 4.35 -3.14 -2.73
CA ALA A 41 3.24 -3.71 -1.99
C ALA A 41 3.59 -3.85 -0.49
N GLY A 42 4.79 -4.32 -0.16
CA GLY A 42 5.26 -4.39 1.23
C GLY A 42 5.45 -3.01 1.88
N LYS A 43 5.82 -1.97 1.13
CA LYS A 43 5.84 -0.59 1.61
C LYS A 43 4.41 -0.05 1.86
N LEU A 44 3.48 -0.34 0.95
CA LEU A 44 2.07 0.04 1.11
C LEU A 44 1.45 -0.60 2.35
N ASP A 45 1.74 -1.88 2.60
CA ASP A 45 1.26 -2.60 3.78
C ASP A 45 1.70 -1.93 5.09
N ARG A 46 2.99 -1.58 5.17
CA ARG A 46 3.56 -0.83 6.29
C ARG A 46 2.92 0.54 6.45
N ASP A 47 2.61 1.21 5.34
CA ASP A 47 1.89 2.49 5.35
C ASP A 47 0.45 2.33 5.87
N MET A 48 -0.27 1.27 5.51
CA MET A 48 -1.61 0.96 6.05
C MET A 48 -1.55 0.73 7.57
N ILE A 49 -0.58 -0.04 8.05
CA ILE A 49 -0.34 -0.23 9.49
C ILE A 49 -0.04 1.09 10.20
N ARG A 50 0.77 1.96 9.59
CA ARG A 50 1.05 3.31 10.13
C ARG A 50 -0.24 4.14 10.26
N LYS A 51 -1.18 4.04 9.30
CA LYS A 51 -2.52 4.67 9.32
C LYS A 51 -3.53 3.99 10.24
N ARG A 52 -3.16 2.86 10.87
CA ARG A 52 -4.06 1.98 11.65
C ARG A 52 -5.18 1.37 10.80
N ASP A 53 -4.95 1.20 9.51
CA ASP A 53 -5.91 0.63 8.57
C ASP A 53 -5.67 -0.89 8.44
N TRP A 54 -6.07 -1.63 9.47
CA TRP A 54 -5.78 -3.06 9.65
C TRP A 54 -6.52 -3.98 8.67
N ALA A 55 -7.58 -3.48 8.03
CA ALA A 55 -8.40 -4.27 7.11
C ALA A 55 -7.70 -4.50 5.76
N TYR A 56 -6.78 -3.61 5.39
CA TYR A 56 -6.09 -3.59 4.10
C TYR A 56 -4.60 -3.93 4.22
N SER A 57 -4.17 -4.50 5.36
CA SER A 57 -2.82 -5.02 5.54
C SER A 57 -2.81 -6.55 5.65
N VAL A 58 -1.93 -7.15 4.87
CA VAL A 58 -1.60 -8.57 4.84
C VAL A 58 -0.91 -8.98 6.14
N LEU A 59 -0.03 -8.14 6.71
CA LEU A 59 0.67 -8.47 7.97
C LEU A 59 -0.27 -8.49 9.18
N THR A 60 -1.36 -7.74 9.12
CA THR A 60 -2.36 -7.67 10.21
C THR A 60 -3.44 -8.74 10.06
N PHE A 61 -3.51 -9.39 8.90
CA PHE A 61 -4.42 -10.49 8.64
C PHE A 61 -4.12 -11.66 9.59
N GLY A 62 -5.09 -12.00 10.45
CA GLY A 62 -4.93 -13.05 11.46
C GLY A 62 -4.22 -12.61 12.76
N CYS A 63 -3.79 -11.35 12.88
CA CYS A 63 -3.20 -10.82 14.11
C CYS A 63 -4.30 -10.38 15.11
N PRO A 64 -4.23 -10.78 16.40
CA PRO A 64 -5.17 -10.31 17.41
C PRO A 64 -5.02 -8.79 17.62
N LYS A 65 -6.15 -8.11 17.86
CA LYS A 65 -6.23 -6.65 17.94
C LYS A 65 -5.29 -6.05 19.00
N ASP A 66 -5.08 -6.77 20.10
CA ASP A 66 -4.19 -6.39 21.19
C ASP A 66 -2.72 -6.24 20.77
N LYS A 67 -2.29 -6.92 19.70
CA LYS A 67 -0.91 -6.89 19.20
C LYS A 67 -0.71 -5.96 18.01
N LEU A 68 -1.78 -5.41 17.43
CA LEU A 68 -1.69 -4.55 16.25
C LEU A 68 -0.94 -3.24 16.55
N GLU A 69 -1.14 -2.67 17.74
CA GLU A 69 -0.43 -1.44 18.13
C GLU A 69 1.05 -1.69 18.38
N ASP A 70 1.41 -2.87 18.92
CA ASP A 70 2.80 -3.26 19.11
C ASP A 70 3.51 -3.49 17.77
N LEU A 71 2.84 -4.21 16.85
CA LEU A 71 3.29 -4.40 15.46
C LEU A 71 3.54 -3.06 14.76
N ARG A 72 2.61 -2.10 14.93
CA ARG A 72 2.77 -0.76 14.38
C ARG A 72 3.99 -0.04 14.96
N ASN A 73 4.22 -0.15 16.27
CA ASN A 73 5.39 0.47 16.90
C ASN A 73 6.70 -0.15 16.40
N ASP A 74 6.74 -1.48 16.22
CA ASP A 74 7.91 -2.16 15.66
C ASP A 74 8.18 -1.73 14.21
N ILE A 75 7.15 -1.62 13.38
CA ILE A 75 7.27 -1.14 11.99
C ILE A 75 7.76 0.31 11.95
N ILE A 76 7.23 1.17 12.81
CA ILE A 76 7.70 2.57 12.92
C ILE A 76 9.16 2.62 13.39
N LYS A 77 9.56 1.73 14.29
CA LYS A 77 10.94 1.65 14.80
C LYS A 77 11.92 1.18 13.71
N LYS A 78 11.54 0.19 12.91
CA LYS A 78 12.39 -0.40 11.85
C LYS A 78 12.47 0.46 10.59
N HIS A 79 11.35 1.05 10.17
CA HIS A 79 11.24 1.72 8.87
C HIS A 79 10.99 3.22 8.97
N GLY A 80 10.88 3.76 10.19
CA GLY A 80 10.59 5.18 10.43
C GLY A 80 9.11 5.53 10.33
N LYS A 81 8.79 6.75 10.75
CA LYS A 81 7.41 7.27 10.89
C LYS A 81 6.84 7.87 9.61
N LYS A 82 7.66 8.10 8.58
CA LYS A 82 7.23 8.71 7.31
C LYS A 82 6.64 7.64 6.40
N PHE A 83 5.58 8.00 5.69
CA PHE A 83 5.00 7.17 4.64
C PHE A 83 5.92 7.17 3.41
N GLU A 84 6.04 6.01 2.76
CA GLU A 84 6.90 5.86 1.58
C GLU A 84 6.10 5.97 0.27
N LEU A 85 4.87 5.46 0.22
CA LEU A 85 4.00 5.51 -0.96
C LEU A 85 2.74 6.36 -0.74
N ILE A 86 2.21 6.40 0.48
CA ILE A 86 1.00 7.17 0.74
C ILE A 86 1.35 8.64 0.98
N ALA A 87 0.75 9.55 0.20
CA ALA A 87 0.85 10.97 0.52
C ALA A 87 0.23 11.24 1.91
N ASP A 88 0.98 11.94 2.78
CA ASP A 88 0.47 12.40 4.07
C ASP A 88 -0.85 13.14 3.83
N ASP A 89 -1.92 12.69 4.49
CA ASP A 89 -3.24 13.33 4.44
C ASP A 89 -3.14 14.66 5.19
N LYS A 90 -2.45 15.64 4.58
CA LYS A 90 -2.37 16.99 5.13
C LYS A 90 -3.82 17.46 5.24
N PRO A 91 -4.31 17.78 6.45
CA PRO A 91 -5.68 18.22 6.60
C PRO A 91 -5.89 19.41 5.66
N LYS A 92 -6.81 19.27 4.70
CA LYS A 92 -7.22 20.37 3.81
C LYS A 92 -7.58 21.54 4.71
N LYS A 93 -6.71 22.56 4.78
CA LYS A 93 -6.99 23.79 5.51
C LYS A 93 -8.30 24.34 4.96
N LYS A 94 -9.38 24.28 5.76
CA LYS A 94 -10.66 24.90 5.43
C LYS A 94 -10.36 26.38 5.16
N LYS A 95 -10.51 26.82 3.91
CA LYS A 95 -10.43 28.25 3.57
C LYS A 95 -11.47 28.97 4.43
N GLN A 96 -11.04 29.74 5.43
CA GLN A 96 -11.92 30.64 6.15
C GLN A 96 -12.51 31.59 5.11
N ARG A 97 -13.82 31.50 4.89
CA ARG A 97 -14.55 32.49 4.10
C ARG A 97 -14.50 33.80 4.90
N ASN A 98 -13.67 34.74 4.46
CA ASN A 98 -13.71 36.11 4.97
C ASN A 98 -15.14 36.65 4.80
N LYS A 99 -15.82 36.90 5.93
CA LYS A 99 -17.10 37.59 5.93
C LYS A 99 -16.84 39.02 5.45
N ALA A 100 -17.40 39.38 4.29
CA ALA A 100 -17.36 40.74 3.78
C ALA A 100 -17.97 41.70 4.83
N PRO A 101 -17.35 42.86 5.10
CA PRO A 101 -17.94 43.83 6.00
C PRO A 101 -19.17 44.46 5.32
N LYS A 102 -20.34 44.35 5.95
CA LYS A 102 -21.53 45.12 5.55
C LYS A 102 -21.26 46.59 5.88
N LYS A 103 -20.79 47.38 4.92
CA LYS A 103 -20.73 48.83 5.08
C LYS A 103 -22.14 49.40 5.04
N GLY A 104 -22.42 50.18 6.07
CA GLY A 104 -23.74 50.68 6.41
C GLY A 104 -24.29 51.68 5.41
N ARG A 105 -25.62 51.65 5.38
CA ARG A 105 -26.54 52.61 4.78
C ARG A 105 -26.33 53.98 5.45
N LYS A 106 -26.04 55.02 4.68
CA LYS A 106 -26.33 56.41 5.03
C LYS A 106 -26.48 57.22 3.75
#